data_AF-A0A3P7KWN4-F1
#
_entry.id   AF-A0A3P7KWN4-F1
#
_cell.length_a   1.000
_cell.length_b   1.000
_cell.length_c   1.000
_cell.angle_alpha   90.00
_cell.angle_beta   90.00
_cell.angle_gamma   90.00
#
_symmetry.space_group_name_H-M   'P 1'
#
loop_
_entity.id
_entity.type
_entity.pdbx_description
1 polymer ?
#
loop_
_entity_poly.entity_id
_entity_poly.type
_entity_poly.pdbx_seq_one_letter_code
_entity_poly.pdbx_strand_id
1 'polypeptide(L)'
;MDTSVVLLKGDLRHIHALIECRQKPRMELPIPSTVQRDLRESFFRSNNSWDTVQWTANLRECKKSTYLLHSFSGHGIYAATDPLLYRYFPVSLEEMRKPKAKMFEAGLVHAIRSRETIDKIVKWNVLCAMEEDCMGTTIMPNICDFNQSDLYSSFAHCHRYDQSVVNVLLADAYHYDRHYYASEITDFFRIQRFVSRPAKNRELRCA
;
A
#
# COMPACT_ATOMS: atom_id res chain seq x y z
N MET A 1 8.14 -17.27 7.49
CA MET A 1 6.79 -17.47 8.09
C MET A 1 5.82 -17.68 6.96
N ASP A 2 5.09 -18.80 6.95
CA ASP A 2 4.11 -19.06 5.90
C ASP A 2 2.88 -18.17 6.10
N THR A 3 2.51 -17.46 5.03
CA THR A 3 1.33 -16.61 4.98
C THR A 3 0.51 -17.02 3.76
N SER A 4 -0.79 -17.25 3.96
CA SER A 4 -1.72 -17.57 2.88
C SER A 4 -2.79 -16.50 2.78
N VAL A 5 -3.16 -16.13 1.55
CA VAL A 5 -4.33 -15.30 1.28
C VAL A 5 -5.50 -16.22 0.98
N VAL A 6 -6.61 -16.07 1.70
CA VAL A 6 -7.84 -16.81 1.47
C VAL A 6 -8.90 -15.82 0.98
N LEU A 7 -9.40 -16.02 -0.24
CA LEU A 7 -10.51 -15.24 -0.78
C LEU A 7 -11.83 -15.72 -0.15
N LEU A 8 -12.59 -14.77 0.37
CA LEU A 8 -13.89 -14.98 1.04
C LEU A 8 -15.07 -14.67 0.12
N LYS A 9 -14.87 -13.80 -0.87
CA LYS A 9 -15.88 -13.41 -1.86
C LYS A 9 -15.28 -13.44 -3.26
N GLY A 10 -16.05 -13.90 -4.24
CA GLY A 10 -15.68 -13.87 -5.65
C GLY A 10 -16.12 -12.60 -6.38
N ASP A 11 -17.11 -11.86 -5.85
CA ASP A 11 -17.58 -10.61 -6.47
C ASP A 11 -16.69 -9.44 -6.06
N LEU A 12 -15.81 -9.03 -6.98
CA LEU A 12 -14.87 -7.91 -6.81
C LEU A 12 -15.29 -6.66 -7.60
N ARG A 13 -16.56 -6.58 -8.08
CA ARG A 13 -17.03 -5.45 -8.90
C ARG A 13 -16.83 -4.09 -8.23
N HIS A 14 -17.01 -4.03 -6.91
CA HIS A 14 -16.82 -2.79 -6.15
C HIS A 14 -15.33 -2.36 -6.08
N ILE A 15 -14.38 -3.29 -6.17
CA ILE A 15 -12.94 -2.98 -6.32
C ILE A 15 -12.66 -2.51 -7.75
N HIS A 16 -13.15 -3.23 -8.76
CA HIS A 16 -12.93 -2.88 -10.16
C HIS A 16 -13.49 -1.49 -10.49
N ALA A 17 -14.67 -1.15 -9.95
CA ALA A 17 -15.32 0.14 -10.12
C ALA A 17 -14.42 1.34 -9.73
N LEU A 18 -13.53 1.16 -8.73
CA LEU A 18 -12.60 2.20 -8.29
C LEU A 18 -11.64 2.65 -9.40
N ILE A 19 -11.36 1.78 -10.38
CA ILE A 19 -10.41 2.05 -11.46
C ILE A 19 -11.14 2.22 -12.80
N GLU A 20 -12.21 1.46 -13.05
CA GLU A 20 -12.99 1.52 -14.29
C GLU A 20 -13.58 2.90 -14.57
N CYS A 21 -13.81 3.70 -13.52
CA CYS A 21 -14.28 5.08 -13.68
C CYS A 21 -13.36 5.94 -14.57
N ARG A 22 -12.07 5.57 -14.70
CA ARG A 22 -11.05 6.26 -15.51
C ARG A 22 -11.17 5.97 -17.01
N GLN A 23 -11.94 4.97 -17.42
CA GLN A 23 -12.16 4.61 -18.83
C GLN A 23 -13.08 5.60 -19.55
N LYS A 24 -13.84 6.40 -18.81
CA LYS A 24 -14.80 7.37 -19.35
C LYS A 24 -14.24 8.78 -19.19
N PRO A 25 -14.32 9.64 -20.22
CA PRO A 25 -13.98 11.06 -20.10
C PRO A 25 -14.78 11.70 -18.96
N ARG A 26 -14.10 12.38 -18.05
CA ARG A 26 -14.69 13.08 -16.91
C ARG A 26 -13.98 14.41 -16.71
N MET A 27 -14.70 15.36 -16.12
CA MET A 27 -14.10 16.60 -15.65
C MET A 27 -13.09 16.25 -14.55
N GLU A 28 -11.84 16.64 -14.74
CA GLU A 28 -10.78 16.36 -13.79
C GLU A 28 -10.90 17.30 -12.58
N LEU A 29 -11.19 16.73 -11.41
CA LEU A 29 -11.15 17.50 -10.17
C LEU A 29 -9.69 17.79 -9.80
N PRO A 30 -9.37 18.98 -9.28
CA PRO A 30 -8.02 19.29 -8.83
C PRO A 30 -7.63 18.39 -7.66
N ILE A 31 -6.33 18.09 -7.53
CA ILE A 31 -5.79 17.42 -6.34
C ILE A 31 -5.94 18.39 -5.15
N PRO A 32 -6.54 17.96 -4.01
CA PRO A 32 -6.64 18.80 -2.83
C PRO A 32 -5.26 19.20 -2.29
N SER A 33 -5.20 20.35 -1.64
CA SER A 33 -3.96 20.85 -1.03
C SER A 33 -3.45 19.88 0.05
N THR A 34 -2.18 19.98 0.41
CA THR A 34 -1.59 19.18 1.49
C THR A 34 -2.39 19.27 2.78
N VAL A 35 -2.84 20.48 3.16
CA VAL A 35 -3.67 20.72 4.35
C VAL A 35 -5.02 20.01 4.26
N GLN A 36 -5.69 20.06 3.10
CA GLN A 36 -6.97 19.37 2.91
C GLN A 36 -6.82 17.85 3.01
N ARG A 37 -5.72 17.31 2.49
CA ARG A 37 -5.40 15.87 2.55
C ARG A 37 -5.05 15.43 3.98
N ASP A 38 -4.31 16.25 4.71
CA ASP A 38 -4.01 16.03 6.14
C ASP A 38 -5.30 16.01 6.98
N LEU A 39 -6.19 16.99 6.76
CA LEU A 39 -7.49 17.05 7.43
C LEU A 39 -8.35 15.83 7.11
N ARG A 40 -8.43 15.42 5.85
CA ARG A 40 -9.19 14.23 5.42
C ARG A 40 -8.80 12.99 6.22
N GLU A 41 -7.51 12.74 6.40
CA GLU A 41 -7.06 11.60 7.20
C GLU A 41 -7.44 11.74 8.68
N SER A 42 -7.30 12.93 9.26
CA SER A 42 -7.61 13.16 10.68
C SER A 42 -9.09 12.91 11.05
N PHE A 43 -10.00 13.09 10.07
CA PHE A 43 -11.43 12.86 10.26
C PHE A 43 -11.88 11.45 9.89
N PHE A 44 -11.00 10.61 9.32
CA PHE A 44 -11.37 9.26 8.92
C PHE A 44 -11.58 8.36 10.16
N ARG A 45 -12.79 7.82 10.32
CA ARG A 45 -13.19 7.01 11.49
C ARG A 45 -13.77 5.65 11.16
N SER A 46 -13.63 5.17 9.92
CA SER A 46 -14.31 3.94 9.51
C SER A 46 -13.56 2.69 9.98
N ASN A 47 -14.26 1.84 10.73
CA ASN A 47 -13.85 0.47 11.04
C ASN A 47 -14.54 -0.56 10.15
N ASN A 48 -15.32 -0.11 9.16
CA ASN A 48 -16.06 -0.99 8.26
C ASN A 48 -15.11 -1.60 7.24
N SER A 49 -15.26 -2.91 7.00
CA SER A 49 -14.50 -3.62 5.96
C SER A 49 -14.87 -3.17 4.54
N TRP A 50 -15.98 -2.46 4.37
CA TRP A 50 -16.34 -1.71 3.18
C TRP A 50 -17.23 -0.52 3.59
N ASP A 51 -16.67 0.69 3.57
CA ASP A 51 -17.42 1.93 3.81
C ASP A 51 -18.04 2.45 2.49
N THR A 52 -19.35 2.32 2.34
CA THR A 52 -20.05 2.70 1.11
C THR A 52 -20.06 4.21 0.85
N VAL A 53 -19.96 5.05 1.89
CA VAL A 53 -19.90 6.51 1.77
C VAL A 53 -18.53 6.91 1.21
N GLN A 54 -17.45 6.42 1.83
CA GLN A 54 -16.09 6.67 1.34
C GLN A 54 -15.89 6.07 -0.05
N TRP A 55 -16.39 4.86 -0.29
CA TRP A 55 -16.34 4.22 -1.60
C TRP A 55 -17.03 5.06 -2.68
N THR A 56 -18.22 5.59 -2.41
CA THR A 56 -18.94 6.47 -3.34
C THR A 56 -18.17 7.77 -3.60
N ALA A 57 -17.55 8.36 -2.56
CA ALA A 57 -16.70 9.53 -2.72
C ALA A 57 -15.49 9.22 -3.63
N ASN A 58 -14.83 8.07 -3.43
CA ASN A 58 -13.73 7.62 -4.26
C ASN A 58 -14.13 7.41 -5.73
N LEU A 59 -15.33 6.87 -6.00
CA LEU A 59 -15.85 6.73 -7.36
C LEU A 59 -16.14 8.07 -8.05
N ARG A 60 -16.54 9.09 -7.28
CA ARG A 60 -16.75 10.45 -7.78
C ARG A 60 -15.43 11.14 -8.07
N GLU A 61 -14.46 11.03 -7.16
CA GLU A 61 -13.12 11.60 -7.33
C GLU A 61 -12.35 10.92 -8.47
N CYS A 62 -12.50 9.60 -8.61
CA CYS A 62 -11.94 8.78 -9.69
C CYS A 62 -10.41 8.91 -9.84
N LYS A 63 -9.70 9.02 -8.71
CA LYS A 63 -8.24 9.19 -8.65
C LYS A 63 -7.49 7.99 -8.05
N LYS A 64 -8.17 6.85 -7.92
CA LYS A 64 -7.55 5.64 -7.41
C LYS A 64 -6.46 5.15 -8.38
N SER A 65 -5.37 4.70 -7.79
CA SER A 65 -4.23 4.08 -8.44
C SER A 65 -4.67 2.85 -9.21
N THR A 66 -4.05 2.61 -10.37
CA THR A 66 -4.17 1.33 -11.07
C THR A 66 -3.39 0.20 -10.39
N TYR A 67 -2.71 0.48 -9.28
CA TYR A 67 -2.09 -0.48 -8.36
C TYR A 67 -2.63 -0.22 -6.95
N LEU A 68 -3.55 -1.07 -6.49
CA LEU A 68 -4.25 -0.92 -5.21
C LEU A 68 -3.74 -1.89 -4.15
N LEU A 69 -3.50 -1.36 -2.97
CA LEU A 69 -3.28 -2.11 -1.73
C LEU A 69 -4.59 -2.22 -0.94
N HIS A 70 -4.74 -3.24 -0.11
CA HIS A 70 -6.04 -3.52 0.53
C HIS A 70 -6.03 -3.42 2.06
N SER A 71 -5.07 -4.05 2.73
CA SER A 71 -5.06 -4.15 4.19
C SER A 71 -4.08 -3.17 4.83
N PHE A 72 -4.53 -2.36 5.77
CA PHE A 72 -3.66 -1.49 6.56
C PHE A 72 -2.80 -2.32 7.51
N SER A 73 -1.49 -2.06 7.56
CA SER A 73 -0.56 -2.83 8.42
C SER A 73 -0.54 -2.36 9.88
N GLY A 74 -1.27 -1.29 10.22
CA GLY A 74 -1.36 -0.74 11.57
C GLY A 74 -0.39 0.40 11.88
N HIS A 75 0.46 0.81 10.94
CA HIS A 75 1.52 1.80 11.16
C HIS A 75 1.85 2.61 9.89
N GLY A 76 2.65 3.67 10.04
CA GLY A 76 3.13 4.51 8.93
C GLY A 76 4.18 3.82 8.06
N ILE A 77 4.38 4.35 6.85
CA ILE A 77 5.43 3.89 5.94
C ILE A 77 6.80 4.23 6.51
N TYR A 78 6.96 5.46 7.00
CA TYR A 78 8.23 5.94 7.58
C TYR A 78 8.69 5.07 8.75
N ALA A 79 7.79 4.76 9.69
CA ALA A 79 8.14 4.02 10.89
C ALA A 79 8.71 2.61 10.61
N ALA A 80 8.27 1.93 9.57
CA ALA A 80 8.65 0.54 9.27
C ALA A 80 9.51 0.38 8.02
N THR A 81 10.22 1.44 7.62
CA THR A 81 11.09 1.45 6.46
C THR A 81 12.48 1.89 6.88
N ASP A 82 13.50 1.15 6.45
CA ASP A 82 14.88 1.52 6.72
C ASP A 82 15.17 2.92 6.15
N PRO A 83 15.70 3.86 6.95
CA PRO A 83 16.08 5.18 6.48
C PRO A 83 17.01 5.19 5.25
N LEU A 84 17.83 4.14 5.06
CA LEU A 84 18.71 4.00 3.88
C LEU A 84 17.93 3.88 2.58
N LEU A 85 16.72 3.28 2.60
CA LEU A 85 15.88 3.15 1.40
C LEU A 85 15.58 4.52 0.76
N TYR A 86 15.43 5.56 1.57
CA TYR A 86 15.11 6.91 1.09
C TYR A 86 16.25 7.58 0.30
N ARG A 87 17.43 6.97 0.23
CA ARG A 87 18.52 7.43 -0.65
C ARG A 87 18.27 7.05 -2.11
N TYR A 88 17.45 6.03 -2.37
CA TYR A 88 17.14 5.55 -3.72
C TYR A 88 15.95 6.28 -4.36
N PHE A 89 15.08 6.88 -3.56
CA PHE A 89 13.85 7.53 -4.03
C PHE A 89 13.75 8.98 -3.53
N PRO A 90 13.49 9.96 -4.40
CA PRO A 90 13.44 11.38 -4.05
C PRO A 90 12.12 11.75 -3.35
N VAL A 91 11.86 11.17 -2.18
CA VAL A 91 10.59 11.33 -1.44
C VAL A 91 10.66 12.42 -0.37
N SER A 92 9.51 13.00 -0.03
CA SER A 92 9.38 13.94 1.09
C SER A 92 9.29 13.21 2.43
N LEU A 93 10.36 13.24 3.21
CA LEU A 93 10.36 12.68 4.57
C LEU A 93 9.40 13.40 5.52
N GLU A 94 9.09 14.68 5.26
CA GLU A 94 8.07 15.41 6.03
C GLU A 94 6.70 14.78 5.82
N GLU A 95 6.31 14.52 4.56
CA GLU A 95 5.01 13.94 4.25
C GLU A 95 4.93 12.47 4.68
N MET A 96 6.03 11.72 4.56
CA MET A 96 6.10 10.30 4.95
C MET A 96 5.89 10.06 6.45
N ARG A 97 6.22 11.04 7.29
CA ARG A 97 6.02 10.98 8.75
C ARG A 97 4.58 11.26 9.16
N LYS A 98 3.72 11.74 8.26
CA LYS A 98 2.33 12.11 8.57
C LYS A 98 1.40 10.88 8.61
N PRO A 99 0.33 10.90 9.42
CA PRO A 99 -0.63 9.78 9.51
C PRO A 99 -1.29 9.35 8.20
N LYS A 100 -1.34 10.21 7.18
CA LYS A 100 -1.89 9.89 5.85
C LYS A 100 -1.00 8.97 5.01
N ALA A 101 0.30 8.94 5.29
CA ALA A 101 1.28 8.05 4.65
C ALA A 101 1.30 6.69 5.37
N LYS A 102 0.16 6.00 5.35
CA LYS A 102 -0.04 4.69 5.98
C LYS A 102 0.63 3.58 5.17
N MET A 103 1.24 2.62 5.87
CA MET A 103 1.72 1.40 5.24
C MET A 103 0.59 0.38 5.10
N PHE A 104 0.48 -0.21 3.92
CA PHE A 104 -0.44 -1.30 3.65
C PHE A 104 0.34 -2.58 3.33
N GLU A 105 -0.27 -3.72 3.64
CA GLU A 105 0.26 -5.04 3.35
C GLU A 105 0.44 -5.24 1.83
N ALA A 106 1.58 -5.82 1.43
CA ALA A 106 1.87 -6.10 0.02
C ALA A 106 1.48 -7.53 -0.42
N GLY A 107 0.98 -8.38 0.50
CA GLY A 107 0.67 -9.78 0.21
C GLY A 107 -0.53 -10.03 -0.71
N LEU A 108 -1.41 -9.03 -0.89
CA LEU A 108 -2.48 -9.05 -1.87
C LEU A 108 -2.62 -7.66 -2.48
N VAL A 109 -2.51 -7.58 -3.80
CA VAL A 109 -2.63 -6.33 -4.55
C VAL A 109 -3.56 -6.52 -5.74
N HIS A 110 -4.29 -5.47 -6.08
CA HIS A 110 -5.04 -5.41 -7.33
C HIS A 110 -4.33 -4.45 -8.28
N ALA A 111 -3.67 -5.00 -9.30
CA ALA A 111 -2.86 -4.23 -10.23
C ALA A 111 -3.36 -4.41 -11.67
N ILE A 112 -3.68 -3.29 -12.33
CA ILE A 112 -4.01 -3.23 -13.75
C ILE A 112 -2.75 -2.84 -14.52
N ARG A 113 -2.47 -3.56 -15.62
CA ARG A 113 -1.40 -3.20 -16.55
C ARG A 113 -1.75 -1.89 -17.27
N SER A 114 -1.21 -0.80 -16.77
CA SER A 114 -1.30 0.54 -17.36
C SER A 114 0.10 1.15 -17.44
N ARG A 115 0.27 2.19 -18.26
CA ARG A 115 1.53 2.95 -18.31
C ARG A 115 1.89 3.50 -16.93
N GLU A 116 0.90 3.98 -16.18
CA GLU A 116 1.09 4.48 -14.82
C GLU A 116 1.60 3.39 -13.87
N THR A 117 0.98 2.21 -13.86
CA THR A 117 1.42 1.08 -13.03
C THR A 117 2.85 0.66 -13.37
N ILE A 118 3.17 0.55 -14.67
CA ILE A 118 4.48 0.09 -15.11
C ILE A 118 5.55 1.14 -14.83
N ASP A 119 5.35 2.38 -15.29
CA ASP A 119 6.39 3.42 -15.26
C ASP A 119 6.62 3.96 -13.84
N LYS A 120 5.56 4.11 -13.03
CA LYS A 120 5.69 4.69 -11.68
C LYS A 120 5.98 3.66 -10.59
N ILE A 121 5.48 2.43 -10.73
CA ILE A 121 5.51 1.44 -9.62
C ILE A 121 6.39 0.24 -9.99
N VAL A 122 5.99 -0.55 -10.99
CA VAL A 122 6.65 -1.86 -11.26
C VAL A 122 8.10 -1.68 -11.70
N LYS A 123 8.38 -0.73 -12.60
CA LYS A 123 9.76 -0.45 -13.06
C LYS A 123 10.70 -0.17 -11.89
N TRP A 124 10.31 0.76 -11.01
CA TRP A 124 11.14 1.16 -9.88
C TRP A 124 11.25 0.08 -8.81
N ASN A 125 10.18 -0.68 -8.58
CA ASN A 125 10.21 -1.82 -7.68
C ASN A 125 11.19 -2.90 -8.16
N VAL A 126 11.18 -3.23 -9.45
CA VAL A 126 12.13 -4.17 -10.06
C VAL A 126 13.56 -3.64 -10.03
N LEU A 127 13.78 -2.36 -10.37
CA LEU A 127 15.12 -1.75 -10.29
C LEU A 127 15.68 -1.79 -8.87
N CYS A 128 14.84 -1.54 -7.86
CA CYS A 128 15.23 -1.67 -6.45
C CYS A 128 15.55 -3.12 -6.05
N ALA A 129 14.87 -4.11 -6.63
CA ALA A 129 15.21 -5.51 -6.41
C ALA A 129 16.55 -5.93 -7.07
N MET A 130 17.01 -5.18 -8.08
CA MET A 130 18.29 -5.42 -8.76
C MET A 130 19.45 -4.66 -8.12
N GLU A 131 19.18 -3.77 -7.16
CA GLU A 131 20.16 -3.03 -6.39
C GLU A 131 20.27 -3.66 -5.00
N GLU A 132 21.46 -4.18 -4.67
CA GLU A 132 21.72 -5.06 -3.52
C GLU A 132 21.16 -4.49 -2.20
N ASP A 133 21.39 -3.21 -1.96
CA ASP A 133 21.07 -2.51 -0.71
C ASP A 133 19.74 -1.72 -0.76
N CYS A 134 18.98 -1.81 -1.86
CA CYS A 134 17.71 -1.08 -1.96
C CYS A 134 16.57 -1.84 -1.28
N MET A 135 16.21 -3.03 -1.77
CA MET A 135 15.11 -3.81 -1.17
C MET A 135 15.55 -4.62 0.05
N GLY A 136 16.84 -4.96 0.09
CA GLY A 136 17.51 -5.58 1.23
C GLY A 136 18.21 -4.51 2.08
N THR A 137 18.33 -4.78 3.37
CA THR A 137 19.15 -3.96 4.27
C THR A 137 19.87 -4.86 5.27
N THR A 138 20.94 -4.33 5.85
CA THR A 138 21.61 -4.85 7.04
C THR A 138 20.69 -4.94 8.28
N ILE A 139 19.53 -4.27 8.30
CA ILE A 139 18.54 -4.37 9.38
C ILE A 139 17.77 -5.70 9.26
N MET A 140 18.05 -6.61 10.20
CA MET A 140 17.55 -7.98 10.20
C MET A 140 16.15 -8.22 10.84
N PRO A 141 15.62 -7.45 11.81
CA PRO A 141 14.35 -7.79 12.44
C PRO A 141 13.15 -7.40 11.58
N ASN A 142 12.32 -8.40 11.24
CA ASN A 142 10.99 -8.19 10.67
C ASN A 142 9.96 -7.73 11.73
N ILE A 143 10.34 -7.77 13.02
CA ILE A 143 9.56 -7.27 14.14
C ILE A 143 9.98 -5.82 14.38
N CYS A 144 8.99 -4.93 14.42
CA CYS A 144 9.21 -3.50 14.61
C CYS A 144 8.99 -3.11 16.07
N ASP A 145 9.90 -2.28 16.59
CA ASP A 145 9.84 -1.72 17.94
C ASP A 145 9.16 -0.35 17.89
N PHE A 146 7.82 -0.37 17.88
CA PHE A 146 7.04 0.86 17.80
C PHE A 146 6.89 1.53 19.17
N ASN A 147 7.08 2.84 19.21
CA ASN A 147 6.58 3.65 20.29
C ASN A 147 5.03 3.64 20.25
N GLN A 148 4.38 3.18 21.31
CA GLN A 148 2.91 3.09 21.37
C GLN A 148 2.21 4.45 21.19
N SER A 149 2.90 5.54 21.51
CA SER A 149 2.40 6.91 21.30
C SER A 149 2.69 7.47 19.90
N ASP A 150 3.54 6.80 19.11
CA ASP A 150 3.90 7.21 17.75
C ASP A 150 4.14 6.01 16.82
N LEU A 151 3.11 5.70 16.03
CA LEU A 151 3.15 4.62 15.04
C LEU A 151 3.56 5.08 13.63
N TYR A 152 3.92 6.36 13.45
CA TYR A 152 4.04 6.94 12.11
C TYR A 152 5.36 7.68 11.89
N SER A 153 5.78 8.54 12.82
CA SER A 153 6.84 9.52 12.59
C SER A 153 8.22 9.10 13.07
N SER A 154 8.29 8.11 13.96
CA SER A 154 9.53 7.55 14.51
C SER A 154 9.89 6.23 13.85
N PHE A 155 11.16 6.06 13.50
CA PHE A 155 11.66 4.81 12.94
C PHE A 155 11.64 3.70 14.01
N ALA A 156 11.00 2.58 13.71
CA ALA A 156 10.76 1.46 14.62
C ALA A 156 11.82 0.34 14.48
N HIS A 157 13.02 0.69 14.04
CA HIS A 157 14.18 -0.20 13.99
C HIS A 157 13.96 -1.52 13.21
N CYS A 158 13.15 -1.47 12.15
CA CYS A 158 12.82 -2.63 11.31
C CYS A 158 12.72 -2.25 9.83
N HIS A 159 12.68 -3.24 8.95
CA HIS A 159 12.41 -3.04 7.53
C HIS A 159 11.40 -4.06 7.01
N ARG A 160 10.47 -3.60 6.14
CA ARG A 160 9.44 -4.44 5.53
C ARG A 160 9.75 -4.79 4.05
N TYR A 161 11.00 -4.70 3.62
CA TYR A 161 11.48 -5.14 2.29
C TYR A 161 10.62 -4.63 1.12
N ASP A 162 10.13 -5.53 0.27
CA ASP A 162 9.27 -5.26 -0.88
C ASP A 162 8.01 -4.46 -0.50
N GLN A 163 7.41 -4.75 0.66
CA GLN A 163 6.28 -3.97 1.17
C GLN A 163 6.67 -2.50 1.42
N SER A 164 7.86 -2.23 1.99
CA SER A 164 8.35 -0.85 2.15
C SER A 164 8.49 -0.17 0.78
N VAL A 165 9.17 -0.82 -0.17
CA VAL A 165 9.44 -0.26 -1.51
C VAL A 165 8.13 0.10 -2.24
N VAL A 166 7.18 -0.83 -2.32
CA VAL A 166 5.89 -0.59 -3.00
C VAL A 166 5.12 0.56 -2.35
N ASN A 167 5.08 0.61 -1.01
CA ASN A 167 4.37 1.68 -0.32
C ASN A 167 5.03 3.04 -0.51
N VAL A 168 6.37 3.11 -0.50
CA VAL A 168 7.12 4.36 -0.76
C VAL A 168 6.83 4.88 -2.17
N LEU A 169 6.89 4.00 -3.18
CA LEU A 169 6.60 4.37 -4.57
C LEU A 169 5.16 4.85 -4.77
N LEU A 170 4.19 4.16 -4.15
CA LEU A 170 2.79 4.57 -4.21
C LEU A 170 2.55 5.88 -3.46
N ALA A 171 3.15 6.06 -2.29
CA ALA A 171 3.04 7.30 -1.55
C ALA A 171 3.55 8.47 -2.39
N ASP A 172 4.75 8.39 -2.95
CA ASP A 172 5.29 9.47 -3.77
C ASP A 172 4.42 9.75 -5.01
N ALA A 173 4.06 8.70 -5.76
CA ALA A 173 3.26 8.82 -6.99
C ALA A 173 1.85 9.38 -6.75
N TYR A 174 1.32 9.22 -5.54
CA TYR A 174 -0.04 9.61 -5.17
C TYR A 174 -0.08 10.52 -3.94
N HIS A 175 0.87 11.45 -3.89
CA HIS A 175 0.86 12.59 -2.98
C HIS A 175 0.86 12.23 -1.49
N TYR A 176 1.35 11.06 -1.09
CA TYR A 176 1.41 10.61 0.31
C TYR A 176 0.03 10.48 0.95
N ASP A 177 -1.02 10.29 0.13
CA ASP A 177 -2.38 10.15 0.60
C ASP A 177 -2.94 8.78 0.24
N ARG A 178 -3.08 7.93 1.27
CA ARG A 178 -3.57 6.57 1.12
C ARG A 178 -4.93 6.44 0.44
N HIS A 179 -5.76 7.48 0.44
CA HIS A 179 -7.05 7.42 -0.25
C HIS A 179 -6.89 7.27 -1.77
N TYR A 180 -5.70 7.48 -2.32
CA TYR A 180 -5.44 7.27 -3.74
C TYR A 180 -4.88 5.89 -4.07
N TYR A 181 -4.23 5.17 -3.14
CA TYR A 181 -3.59 3.88 -3.45
C TYR A 181 -4.04 2.70 -2.58
N ALA A 182 -4.89 2.94 -1.58
CA ALA A 182 -5.60 1.89 -0.85
C ALA A 182 -7.01 1.68 -1.42
N SER A 183 -7.52 0.44 -1.48
CA SER A 183 -8.92 0.19 -1.82
C SER A 183 -9.87 0.58 -0.71
N GLU A 184 -9.41 0.55 0.55
CA GLU A 184 -10.23 0.72 1.77
C GLU A 184 -11.34 -0.33 1.89
N ILE A 185 -11.11 -1.50 1.27
CA ILE A 185 -12.03 -2.62 1.20
C ILE A 185 -11.27 -3.88 1.60
N THR A 186 -11.75 -4.58 2.64
CA THR A 186 -11.13 -5.77 3.23
C THR A 186 -12.12 -6.92 3.44
N ASP A 187 -13.34 -6.80 2.95
CA ASP A 187 -14.43 -7.76 3.17
C ASP A 187 -14.39 -9.02 2.28
N PHE A 188 -13.41 -9.11 1.37
CA PHE A 188 -13.32 -10.16 0.35
C PHE A 188 -12.14 -11.12 0.54
N PHE A 189 -11.26 -10.88 1.51
CA PHE A 189 -10.12 -11.75 1.79
C PHE A 189 -9.79 -11.79 3.28
N ARG A 190 -9.02 -12.80 3.69
CA ARG A 190 -8.33 -12.83 4.97
C ARG A 190 -6.90 -13.31 4.78
N ILE A 191 -6.00 -12.79 5.62
CA ILE A 191 -4.61 -13.24 5.68
C ILE A 191 -4.51 -14.27 6.80
N GLN A 192 -4.12 -15.49 6.45
CA GLN A 192 -3.87 -16.57 7.40
C GLN A 192 -2.36 -16.70 7.61
N ARG A 193 -1.89 -16.32 8.80
CA ARG A 193 -0.48 -16.43 9.21
C ARG A 193 -0.30 -17.65 10.11
N PHE A 194 0.91 -18.21 10.14
CA PHE A 194 1.31 -19.28 11.07
C PHE A 194 0.59 -20.63 10.90
N VAL A 195 0.06 -20.90 9.71
CA VAL A 195 -0.55 -22.20 9.38
C VAL A 195 0.30 -22.90 8.33
N SER A 196 1.39 -23.50 8.78
CA SER A 196 2.23 -24.37 7.96
C SER A 196 1.69 -25.81 8.03
N ARG A 197 1.05 -26.29 6.96
CA ARG A 197 1.00 -27.73 6.73
C ARG A 197 2.29 -28.10 5.99
N PRO A 198 3.04 -29.14 6.41
CA PRO A 198 4.22 -29.57 5.68
C PRO A 198 3.82 -29.90 4.24
N ALA A 199 4.29 -29.07 3.29
CA ALA A 199 4.09 -29.32 1.88
C ALA A 199 4.98 -30.51 1.49
N LYS A 200 4.40 -31.71 1.44
CA LYS A 200 5.06 -32.87 0.81
C LYS A 200 5.15 -32.56 -0.69
N ASN A 201 6.38 -32.33 -1.17
CA ASN A 201 6.77 -32.08 -2.56
C ASN A 201 6.21 -30.81 -3.20
N ARG A 202 7.09 -29.86 -3.52
CA ARG A 202 6.82 -28.75 -4.45
C ARG A 202 7.99 -28.58 -5.41
N GLU A 203 8.04 -29.41 -6.45
CA GLU A 203 8.46 -28.88 -7.74
C GLU A 203 7.34 -27.94 -8.19
N LEU A 204 7.51 -26.63 -7.99
CA LEU A 204 6.72 -25.62 -8.67
C LEU A 204 7.12 -25.65 -10.14
N ARG A 205 6.53 -26.56 -10.91
CA ARG A 205 6.60 -26.49 -12.37
C ARG A 205 5.62 -25.41 -12.80
N CYS A 206 6.14 -24.30 -13.30
CA CYS A 206 5.37 -23.39 -14.14
C CYS A 206 4.97 -24.18 -15.39
N ALA A 207 3.68 -24.43 -15.56
CA ALA A 207 3.10 -24.99 -16.80
C ALA A 207 2.69 -23.85 -17.72
#